data_AF-A0A934BGQ0-F1
#
_entry.id   AF-A0A934BGQ0-F1
#
_cell.length_a   1.000
_cell.length_b   1.000
_cell.length_c   1.000
_cell.angle_alpha   90.00
_cell.angle_beta   90.00
_cell.angle_gamma   90.00
#
_symmetry.space_group_name_H-M   'P 1'
#
loop_
_entity.id
_entity.type
_entity.pdbx_description
1 polymer ?
#
loop_
_entity_poly.entity_id
_entity_poly.type
_entity_poly.pdbx_seq_one_letter_code
_entity_poly.pdbx_strand_id
1 'polypeptide(L)'
;MQNADLVIAIGSRLSVSSTGHEYNKFARETKIVVVDIDPIEHRKNTVKIDLFINADAKNFLKQVELPDRIENVEWIKKCFEWKTKWPVCLPQYGEEKKGINLYHFTDVLSKKMKDDSVVISDSGSAIY
;
A
#
# COMPACT_ATOMS: atom_id res chain seq x y z
N MET A 1 -3.03 -4.21 -7.02
CA MET A 1 -4.24 -4.46 -6.21
C MET A 1 -5.40 -4.97 -7.05
N GLN A 2 -5.88 -4.24 -8.07
CA GLN A 2 -7.06 -4.63 -8.87
C GLN A 2 -6.95 -5.99 -9.59
N ASN A 3 -5.73 -6.49 -9.84
CA ASN A 3 -5.49 -7.79 -10.46
C ASN A 3 -5.20 -8.91 -9.45
N ALA A 4 -5.33 -8.65 -8.14
CA ALA A 4 -5.11 -9.66 -7.12
C ALA A 4 -6.35 -10.56 -6.99
N ASP A 5 -6.14 -11.79 -6.54
CA ASP A 5 -7.18 -12.76 -6.16
C ASP A 5 -7.47 -12.75 -4.65
N LEU A 6 -6.50 -12.31 -3.84
CA LEU A 6 -6.59 -12.12 -2.40
C LEU A 6 -5.98 -10.78 -1.97
N VAL A 7 -6.70 -10.02 -1.14
CA VAL A 7 -6.20 -8.82 -0.45
C VAL A 7 -6.36 -9.04 1.05
N ILE A 8 -5.26 -8.93 1.78
CA ILE A 8 -5.23 -9.00 3.25
C ILE A 8 -4.91 -7.60 3.77
N ALA A 9 -5.91 -6.92 4.33
CA ALA A 9 -5.77 -5.62 4.95
C ALA A 9 -5.60 -5.79 6.47
N ILE A 10 -4.44 -5.41 7.00
CA ILE A 10 -4.10 -5.57 8.42
C ILE A 10 -3.96 -4.18 9.05
N GLY A 11 -4.77 -3.88 10.07
CA GLY A 11 -4.78 -2.58 10.76
C GLY A 11 -5.15 -1.41 9.85
N SER A 12 -5.91 -1.68 8.79
CA SER A 12 -6.30 -0.69 7.78
C SER A 12 -7.80 -0.52 7.78
N ARG A 13 -8.23 0.71 8.07
CA ARG A 13 -9.63 1.15 7.96
C ARG A 13 -10.21 1.15 6.55
N LEU A 14 -9.41 0.86 5.52
CA LEU A 14 -9.82 0.91 4.11
C LEU A 14 -10.48 2.26 3.78
N SER A 15 -9.78 3.36 4.07
CA SER A 15 -10.32 4.71 3.83
C SER A 15 -10.48 5.01 2.35
N VAL A 16 -11.31 6.01 2.04
CA VAL A 16 -11.58 6.50 0.68
C VAL A 16 -10.31 6.84 -0.10
N SER A 17 -9.27 7.35 0.56
CA SER A 17 -7.96 7.62 -0.07
C SER A 17 -7.28 6.36 -0.61
N SER A 18 -7.58 5.19 -0.03
CA SER A 18 -7.05 3.90 -0.45
C SER A 18 -8.01 3.16 -1.38
N THR A 19 -9.32 3.25 -1.12
CA THR A 19 -10.35 2.48 -1.84
C THR A 19 -10.93 3.19 -3.05
N GLY A 20 -10.81 4.52 -3.11
CA GLY A 20 -11.61 5.37 -3.98
C GLY A 20 -13.06 5.51 -3.49
N HIS A 21 -13.84 6.31 -4.21
CA HIS A 21 -15.25 6.59 -3.91
C HIS A 21 -16.21 5.51 -4.44
N GLU A 22 -15.78 4.76 -5.46
CA GLU A 22 -16.56 3.66 -6.05
C GLU A 22 -16.19 2.34 -5.35
N TYR A 23 -16.67 2.17 -4.11
CA TYR A 23 -16.28 1.02 -3.28
C TYR A 23 -16.57 -0.34 -3.92
N ASN A 24 -17.60 -0.43 -4.77
CA ASN A 24 -17.93 -1.63 -5.54
C ASN A 24 -16.89 -1.98 -6.63
N LYS A 25 -16.01 -1.04 -7.00
CA LYS A 25 -14.88 -1.25 -7.92
C LYS A 25 -13.56 -1.50 -7.19
N PHE A 26 -13.54 -1.42 -5.86
CA PHE A 26 -12.35 -1.75 -5.08
C PHE A 26 -12.12 -3.26 -5.12
N ALA A 27 -10.96 -3.68 -5.64
CA ALA A 27 -10.50 -5.08 -5.66
C ALA A 27 -11.62 -6.07 -6.09
N ARG A 28 -12.24 -5.75 -7.24
CA ARG A 28 -13.56 -6.28 -7.63
C ARG A 28 -13.64 -7.81 -7.75
N GLU A 29 -12.57 -8.44 -8.20
CA GLU A 29 -12.46 -9.90 -8.41
C GLU A 29 -11.65 -10.59 -7.31
N THR A 30 -11.51 -9.93 -6.16
CA THR A 30 -10.59 -10.34 -5.09
C THR A 30 -11.38 -10.76 -3.85
N LYS A 31 -10.92 -11.80 -3.16
CA LYS A 31 -11.32 -12.05 -1.77
C LYS A 31 -10.65 -11.03 -0.85
N ILE A 32 -11.43 -10.33 -0.04
CA ILE A 32 -10.93 -9.31 0.89
C ILE A 32 -11.00 -9.85 2.31
N VAL A 33 -9.84 -10.03 2.92
CA VAL A 33 -9.66 -10.37 4.35
C VAL A 33 -9.23 -9.12 5.10
N VAL A 34 -9.90 -8.81 6.20
CA VAL A 34 -9.57 -7.67 7.05
C VAL A 34 -9.25 -8.15 8.46
N VAL A 35 -8.13 -7.66 8.99
CA VAL A 35 -7.72 -7.85 10.39
C VAL A 35 -7.69 -6.49 11.06
N ASP A 36 -8.59 -6.26 12.02
CA ASP A 36 -8.64 -5.01 12.77
C ASP A 36 -8.99 -5.25 14.24
N ILE A 37 -8.44 -4.43 15.13
CA ILE A 37 -8.70 -4.51 16.57
C ILE A 37 -10.07 -3.94 16.92
N ASP A 38 -10.60 -3.02 16.11
CA ASP A 38 -11.91 -2.41 16.31
C ASP A 38 -13.01 -3.20 15.58
N PRO A 39 -13.96 -3.84 16.31
CA PRO A 39 -15.05 -4.60 15.71
C PRO A 39 -16.13 -3.74 15.03
N ILE A 40 -16.06 -2.41 15.12
CA ILE A 40 -17.04 -1.47 14.58
C ILE A 40 -16.54 -0.77 13.32
N GLU A 41 -15.23 -0.63 13.13
CA GLU A 41 -14.64 0.21 12.07
C GLU A 41 -15.19 -0.13 10.67
N HIS A 42 -15.43 -1.42 10.41
CA HIS A 42 -15.88 -1.92 9.11
C HIS A 42 -17.40 -2.12 8.98
N ARG A 43 -18.20 -1.67 9.95
CA ARG A 43 -19.68 -1.74 9.88
C ARG A 43 -20.31 -0.67 8.99
N LYS A 44 -19.49 0.22 8.42
CA LYS A 44 -19.90 1.33 7.53
C LYS A 44 -20.44 0.85 6.17
N ASN A 45 -20.33 -0.46 5.87
CA ASN A 45 -20.79 -1.08 4.62
C ASN A 45 -20.25 -0.39 3.35
N THR A 46 -19.01 0.11 3.39
CA THR A 46 -18.34 0.73 2.24
C THR A 46 -17.76 -0.35 1.31
N VAL A 47 -16.68 -1.00 1.74
CA VAL A 47 -16.05 -2.12 1.03
C VAL A 47 -16.68 -3.43 1.46
N LYS A 48 -16.96 -4.31 0.50
CA LYS A 48 -17.41 -5.67 0.78
C LYS A 48 -16.23 -6.48 1.33
N ILE A 49 -16.35 -6.97 2.56
CA ILE A 49 -15.32 -7.79 3.22
C ILE A 49 -15.81 -9.23 3.24
N ASP A 50 -14.99 -10.16 2.75
CA ASP A 50 -15.33 -11.59 2.70
C ASP A 50 -14.99 -12.30 4.02
N LEU A 51 -13.95 -11.84 4.72
CA LEU A 51 -13.57 -12.35 6.04
C LEU A 51 -13.08 -11.23 6.94
N PHE A 52 -13.71 -11.06 8.10
CA PHE A 52 -13.28 -10.13 9.14
C PHE A 52 -12.73 -10.89 10.35
N ILE A 53 -11.50 -10.56 10.75
CA ILE A 53 -10.79 -11.12 11.90
C ILE A 53 -10.60 -9.99 12.90
N ASN A 54 -11.35 -10.04 14.00
CA ASN A 54 -11.18 -9.05 15.07
C ASN A 54 -10.00 -9.43 15.96
N ALA A 55 -8.84 -8.82 15.72
CA ALA A 55 -7.61 -9.14 16.44
C ALA A 55 -6.64 -7.96 16.43
N ASP A 56 -5.79 -7.91 17.46
CA ASP A 56 -4.59 -7.10 17.43
C ASP A 56 -3.64 -7.57 16.31
N ALA A 57 -3.13 -6.64 15.50
CA ALA A 57 -2.30 -6.95 14.33
C ALA A 57 -1.00 -7.69 14.71
N LYS A 58 -0.39 -7.34 15.84
CA LYS A 58 0.84 -8.00 16.31
C LYS A 58 0.56 -9.44 16.73
N ASN A 59 -0.54 -9.68 17.44
CA ASN A 59 -0.95 -11.02 17.82
C ASN A 59 -1.34 -11.87 16.59
N PHE A 60 -2.05 -11.29 15.62
CA PHE A 60 -2.35 -11.94 14.36
C PHE A 60 -1.07 -12.38 13.63
N LEU A 61 -0.14 -11.45 13.38
CA LEU A 61 1.10 -11.74 12.66
C LEU A 61 1.98 -12.78 13.35
N LYS A 62 1.92 -12.89 14.68
CA LYS A 62 2.63 -13.94 15.43
C LYS A 62 2.03 -15.34 15.26
N GLN A 63 0.74 -15.43 14.94
CA GLN A 63 0.03 -16.70 14.75
C GLN A 63 -0.04 -17.13 13.29
N VAL A 64 0.21 -16.21 12.35
CA VAL A 64 0.27 -16.56 10.93
C VAL A 64 1.54 -17.37 10.66
N GLU A 65 1.33 -18.64 10.33
CA GLU A 65 2.38 -19.49 9.78
C GLU A 65 2.57 -19.13 8.30
N LEU A 66 3.75 -18.62 7.97
CA LEU A 66 4.12 -18.35 6.58
C LEU A 66 4.78 -19.61 5.99
N PRO A 67 4.52 -19.93 4.72
CA PRO A 67 5.22 -21.01 4.06
C PRO A 67 6.71 -20.67 3.94
N ASP A 68 7.57 -21.69 4.06
CA ASP A 68 9.04 -21.53 3.91
C ASP A 68 9.45 -21.00 2.54
N ARG A 69 8.58 -21.15 1.53
CA ARG A 69 8.81 -20.68 0.17
C ARG A 69 7.57 -19.98 -0.37
N ILE A 70 7.79 -18.82 -0.99
CA ILE A 70 6.77 -18.14 -1.78
C ILE A 70 6.71 -18.81 -3.15
N GLU A 71 5.61 -19.49 -3.44
CA GLU A 71 5.45 -20.25 -4.69
C GLU A 71 5.01 -19.38 -5.87
N ASN A 72 4.44 -18.20 -5.61
CA ASN A 72 3.86 -17.35 -6.66
C ASN A 72 4.89 -16.41 -7.31
N VAL A 73 5.94 -17.00 -7.88
CA VAL A 73 7.04 -16.27 -8.54
C VAL A 73 6.56 -15.41 -9.70
N GLU A 74 5.57 -15.90 -10.48
CA GLU A 74 5.00 -15.15 -11.60
C GLU A 74 4.27 -13.89 -11.13
N TRP A 75 3.53 -13.95 -10.03
CA TRP A 75 2.90 -12.75 -9.46
C TRP A 75 3.94 -11.73 -8.95
N ILE A 76 4.99 -12.21 -8.28
CA ILE A 76 6.10 -11.35 -7.85
C ILE A 76 6.73 -10.66 -9.06
N LYS A 77 7.05 -11.43 -10.11
CA LYS A 77 7.60 -10.90 -11.36
C LYS A 77 6.67 -9.87 -11.98
N LYS A 78 5.35 -10.14 -12.02
CA LYS A 78 4.36 -9.20 -12.52
C LYS A 78 4.34 -7.88 -11.74
N CYS A 79 4.42 -7.96 -10.41
CA CYS A 79 4.50 -6.79 -9.55
C CYS A 79 5.78 -5.98 -9.83
N PHE A 80 6.91 -6.64 -10.02
CA PHE A 80 8.17 -5.98 -10.41
C PHE A 80 8.09 -5.33 -11.79
N GLU A 81 7.54 -6.02 -12.79
CA GLU A 81 7.32 -5.47 -14.13
C GLU A 81 6.53 -4.17 -14.08
N TRP A 82 5.43 -4.14 -13.32
CA TRP A 82 4.62 -2.94 -13.14
C TRP A 82 5.36 -1.83 -12.41
N LYS A 83 6.10 -2.17 -11.34
CA LYS A 83 6.93 -1.20 -10.60
C LYS A 83 7.98 -0.55 -11.49
N THR A 84 8.60 -1.32 -12.39
CA THR A 84 9.62 -0.81 -13.32
C THR A 84 9.00 -0.05 -14.49
N LYS A 85 7.84 -0.47 -14.99
CA LYS A 85 7.17 0.16 -16.13
C LYS A 85 6.60 1.55 -15.81
N TRP A 86 6.14 1.76 -14.58
CA TRP A 86 5.55 3.04 -14.13
C TRP A 86 6.26 3.56 -12.88
N PRO A 87 7.51 4.03 -13.01
CA PRO A 87 8.25 4.59 -11.88
C PRO A 87 7.66 5.93 -11.45
N VAL A 88 7.70 6.20 -10.14
CA VAL A 88 7.19 7.47 -9.56
C VAL A 88 8.10 8.65 -9.93
N CYS A 89 9.42 8.46 -9.89
CA CYS A 89 10.39 9.49 -10.28
C CYS A 89 10.99 9.13 -11.65
N LEU A 90 10.71 9.94 -12.67
CA LEU A 90 11.25 9.77 -14.01
C LEU A 90 12.66 10.35 -14.12
N PRO A 91 13.55 9.80 -14.96
CA PRO A 91 14.91 10.33 -15.16
C PRO A 91 14.93 11.82 -15.56
N GLN A 92 13.97 12.24 -16.40
CA GLN A 92 13.88 13.62 -16.89
C GLN A 92 13.62 14.62 -15.76
N TYR A 93 13.08 14.18 -14.61
CA TYR A 93 12.85 15.05 -13.45
C TYR A 93 14.16 15.54 -12.83
N GLY A 94 15.26 14.80 -12.98
CA GLY A 94 16.60 15.23 -12.56
C GLY A 94 17.30 16.16 -13.55
N GLU A 95 16.75 16.34 -14.75
CA GLU A 95 17.32 17.19 -15.80
C GLU A 95 16.73 18.61 -15.80
N GLU A 96 15.73 18.88 -14.93
CA GLU A 96 15.11 20.20 -14.80
C GLU A 96 16.14 21.26 -14.40
N LYS A 97 16.18 22.37 -15.15
CA LYS A 97 17.16 23.46 -14.97
C LYS A 97 16.55 24.74 -14.42
N LYS A 98 15.22 24.89 -14.49
CA LYS A 98 14.51 26.11 -14.07
C LYS A 98 14.09 26.09 -12.60
N GLY A 99 14.26 24.96 -11.91
CA GLY A 99 13.89 24.80 -10.51
C GLY A 99 14.20 23.41 -9.98
N ILE A 100 13.70 23.12 -8.79
CA ILE A 100 13.84 21.80 -8.16
C ILE A 100 12.56 21.01 -8.38
N ASN A 101 12.66 19.87 -9.05
CA ASN A 101 11.55 18.93 -9.14
C ASN A 101 11.37 18.21 -7.79
N LEU A 102 10.14 18.25 -7.25
CA LEU A 102 9.81 17.67 -5.95
C LEU A 102 10.10 16.16 -5.88
N TYR A 103 9.71 15.39 -6.90
CA TYR A 103 9.94 13.94 -6.92
C TYR A 103 11.43 13.61 -6.94
N HIS A 104 12.21 14.35 -7.73
CA HIS A 104 13.66 14.17 -7.77
C HIS A 104 14.32 14.54 -6.44
N PHE A 105 13.90 15.65 -5.83
CA PHE A 105 14.38 16.04 -4.50
C PHE A 105 14.09 14.96 -3.46
N THR A 106 12.85 14.46 -3.39
CA THR A 106 12.46 13.41 -2.45
C THR A 106 13.23 12.11 -2.66
N ASP A 107 13.48 11.72 -3.93
CA ASP A 107 14.28 10.54 -4.26
C ASP A 107 15.75 10.70 -3.81
N VAL A 108 16.37 11.85 -4.09
CA VAL A 108 17.74 12.14 -3.65
C VAL A 108 17.84 12.21 -2.12
N LEU A 109 16.88 12.86 -1.47
CA LEU A 109 16.80 12.93 -0.01
C LEU A 109 16.72 11.52 0.58
N SER A 110 15.77 10.70 0.11
CA SER A 110 15.61 9.32 0.56
C SER A 110 16.89 8.49 0.42
N LYS A 111 17.63 8.63 -0.70
CA LYS A 111 18.91 7.94 -0.92
C LYS A 111 20.05 8.40 -0.01
N LYS A 112 19.94 9.59 0.61
CA LYS A 112 20.95 10.16 1.50
C LYS A 112 20.60 9.98 2.98
N MET A 113 19.36 9.62 3.29
CA MET A 113 18.91 9.35 4.64
C MET A 113 19.46 8.01 5.15
N LYS A 114 19.62 7.91 6.47
CA LYS A 114 19.87 6.62 7.13
C LYS A 114 18.57 5.83 7.21
N ASP A 115 18.67 4.51 7.28
CA ASP A 115 17.51 3.61 7.37
C ASP A 115 16.63 3.87 8.61
N ASP A 116 17.20 4.44 9.68
CA ASP A 116 16.53 4.78 10.94
C ASP A 116 16.10 6.26 11.04
N SER A 117 16.18 7.01 9.93
CA SER A 117 15.83 8.42 9.92
C SER A 117 14.32 8.64 10.10
N VAL A 118 13.95 9.60 10.94
CA VAL A 118 12.55 10.00 11.15
C VAL A 118 12.18 11.14 10.19
N VAL A 119 11.13 10.94 9.40
CA VAL A 119 10.52 11.98 8.57
C VAL A 119 9.28 12.51 9.28
N ILE A 120 9.24 13.83 9.51
CA ILE A 120 8.06 14.53 10.03
C ILE A 120 7.56 15.44 8.93
N SER A 121 6.27 15.37 8.65
CA SER A 121 5.65 16.13 7.59
C SER A 121 4.20 16.48 7.96
N ASP A 122 3.70 17.58 7.41
CA ASP A 122 2.33 18.07 7.59
C ASP A 122 1.54 17.97 6.28
N SER A 123 0.21 18.03 6.34
CA SER A 123 -0.66 17.84 5.17
C SER A 123 -0.29 18.76 4.00
N GLY A 124 -0.17 18.20 2.79
CA GLY A 124 0.16 18.97 1.59
C GLY A 124 0.74 18.14 0.45
N SER A 125 0.94 18.78 -0.70
CA SER A 125 1.45 18.15 -1.93
C SER A 125 2.84 17.51 -1.79
N ALA A 126 3.56 17.77 -0.69
CA ALA A 126 4.80 17.09 -0.34
C ALA A 126 4.61 15.63 0.10
N ILE A 127 3.39 15.23 0.50
CA ILE A 127 3.08 13.88 1.03
C ILE A 127 1.95 13.18 0.25
N TYR A 128 1.11 13.92 -0.49
CA TYR A 128 0.03 13.35 -1.30
C TYR A 128 0.54 12.65 -2.57
#